data_AF-A0A0F2CC96-F1
#
_entry.id   AF-A0A0F2CC96-F1
#
_cell.length_a   1.000
_cell.length_b   1.000
_cell.length_c   1.000
_cell.angle_alpha   90.00
_cell.angle_beta   90.00
_cell.angle_gamma   90.00
#
_symmetry.space_group_name_H-M   'P 1'
#
loop_
_entity.id
_entity.type
_entity.pdbx_description
1 polymer ?
#
loop_
_entity_poly.entity_id
_entity_poly.type
_entity_poly.pdbx_seq_one_letter_code
_entity_poly.pdbx_strand_id
1 'polypeptide(L)'
;MNLASYTIGYIEEAAMTVTSIDIDQNELRQAKQLAGTKSNRETVDLALRTLIAVRRQPAAVERIIARRFEPDQIDASTDVPLTRGRL
;
A
#
# COMPACT_ATOMS: atom_id res chain seq x y z
N MET A 1 26.68 47.54 12.04
CA MET A 1 26.00 46.81 13.13
C MET A 1 24.54 46.70 12.72
N ASN A 2 24.16 45.57 12.11
CA ASN A 2 22.81 45.32 11.62
C ASN A 2 22.31 44.02 12.29
N LEU A 3 21.39 44.18 13.23
CA LEU A 3 20.53 43.09 13.69
C LEU A 3 19.38 42.96 12.68
N ALA A 4 19.43 41.93 11.85
CA ALA A 4 18.27 41.45 11.13
C ALA A 4 18.39 39.92 10.91
N SER A 5 17.80 39.21 11.87
CA SER A 5 17.08 37.96 11.66
C SER A 5 17.88 36.72 11.25
N TYR A 6 18.53 36.11 12.25
CA TYR A 6 18.84 34.68 12.25
C TYR A 6 17.54 33.89 12.55
N THR A 7 16.61 33.85 11.60
CA THR A 7 15.37 33.03 11.69
C THR A 7 14.83 32.68 10.31
N ILE A 8 15.53 31.79 9.60
CA ILE A 8 14.91 30.86 8.65
C ILE A 8 15.56 29.53 9.03
N GLY A 9 15.07 28.80 10.03
CA GLY A 9 13.73 28.26 10.05
C GLY A 9 13.77 26.95 9.27
N TYR A 10 14.16 25.89 9.97
CA TYR A 10 14.17 24.51 9.48
C TYR A 10 12.76 24.13 9.01
N ILE A 11 12.57 24.05 7.69
CA ILE A 11 11.47 23.30 7.07
C ILE A 11 12.04 22.50 5.89
N GLU A 12 12.90 21.54 6.23
CA GLU A 12 13.14 20.32 5.44
C GLU A 12 12.03 19.27 5.72
N GLU A 13 10.78 19.69 5.76
CA GLU A 13 9.66 18.76 5.71
C GLU A 13 9.42 18.45 4.23
N ALA A 14 10.24 17.54 3.67
CA ALA A 14 10.11 16.95 2.33
C ALA A 14 9.30 17.81 1.35
N ALA A 15 9.87 18.95 0.91
CA ALA A 15 9.22 19.80 -0.07
C ALA A 15 8.86 18.93 -1.27
N MET A 16 7.55 18.69 -1.48
CA MET A 16 7.12 17.80 -2.56
C MET A 16 7.62 18.41 -3.86
N THR A 17 8.61 17.77 -4.46
CA THR A 17 9.26 18.23 -5.68
C THR A 17 8.20 18.26 -6.78
N VAL A 18 7.76 19.46 -7.15
CA VAL A 18 6.82 19.64 -8.25
C VAL A 18 7.55 19.27 -9.53
N THR A 19 7.17 18.14 -10.10
CA THR A 19 7.78 17.61 -11.33
C THR A 19 6.74 17.69 -12.44
N SER A 20 7.16 18.15 -13.63
CA SER A 20 6.29 18.19 -14.81
C SER A 20 6.40 16.86 -15.56
N ILE A 21 5.25 16.22 -15.79
CA ILE A 21 5.12 14.99 -16.58
C ILE A 21 3.93 15.14 -17.53
N ASP A 22 4.10 14.71 -18.77
CA ASP A 22 3.03 14.69 -19.76
C ASP A 22 2.11 13.49 -19.50
N ILE A 23 0.83 13.76 -19.31
CA ILE A 23 -0.22 12.76 -19.12
C ILE A 23 -1.42 13.18 -19.98
N ASP A 24 -2.07 12.21 -20.64
CA ASP A 24 -3.33 12.46 -21.33
C ASP A 24 -4.39 13.00 -20.35
N GLN A 25 -4.90 14.20 -20.64
CA GLN A 25 -5.84 14.89 -19.79
C GLN A 25 -7.20 14.21 -19.69
N ASN A 26 -7.61 13.46 -20.72
CA ASN A 26 -8.86 12.70 -20.70
C ASN A 26 -8.72 11.44 -19.84
N GLU A 27 -7.58 10.74 -19.92
CA GLU A 27 -7.29 9.61 -19.03
C GLU A 27 -7.24 10.06 -17.56
N LEU A 28 -6.57 11.18 -17.29
CA LEU A 28 -6.45 11.73 -15.94
C LEU A 28 -7.82 12.15 -15.37
N ARG A 29 -8.69 12.72 -16.20
CA ARG A 29 -10.08 13.04 -15.81
C ARG A 29 -10.90 11.79 -15.49
N GLN A 30 -10.79 10.74 -16.30
CA GLN A 30 -11.48 9.47 -16.04
C GLN A 30 -10.97 8.80 -14.77
N ALA A 31 -9.65 8.74 -14.59
CA ALA A 31 -9.02 8.20 -13.38
C ALA A 31 -9.48 8.96 -12.13
N LYS A 32 -9.57 10.29 -12.20
CA LYS A 32 -10.06 11.14 -11.11
C LYS A 32 -11.51 10.82 -10.74
N GLN A 33 -12.38 10.61 -11.72
CA GLN A 33 -13.79 10.22 -11.51
C GLN A 33 -13.90 8.83 -10.87
N LEU A 34 -13.18 7.84 -11.42
CA LEU A 34 -13.18 6.46 -10.91
C LEU A 34 -12.61 6.36 -9.49
N ALA A 35 -11.54 7.12 -9.21
CA ALA A 35 -10.90 7.14 -7.91
C ALA A 35 -11.62 8.03 -6.87
N GLY A 36 -12.60 8.85 -7.29
CA GLY A 36 -13.29 9.79 -6.41
C GLY A 36 -12.39 10.88 -5.81
N THR A 37 -11.29 11.22 -6.49
CA THR A 37 -10.27 12.16 -5.97
C THR A 37 -10.58 13.61 -6.37
N LYS A 38 -10.12 14.56 -5.55
CA LYS A 38 -10.41 15.99 -5.74
C LYS A 38 -9.39 16.68 -6.63
N SER A 39 -8.18 16.14 -6.74
CA SER A 39 -7.09 16.72 -7.55
C SER A 39 -6.32 15.68 -8.35
N ASN A 40 -5.71 16.11 -9.46
CA ASN A 40 -4.86 15.27 -10.30
C ASN A 40 -3.66 14.71 -9.52
N ARG A 41 -3.07 15.53 -8.64
CA ARG A 41 -1.97 15.11 -7.75
C ARG A 41 -2.40 13.95 -6.84
N GLU A 42 -3.59 14.05 -6.25
CA GLU A 42 -4.15 13.00 -5.39
C GLU A 42 -4.45 11.72 -6.19
N THR A 43 -4.97 11.86 -7.41
CA THR A 43 -5.19 10.72 -8.32
C THR A 43 -3.87 9.99 -8.62
N VAL A 44 -2.81 10.74 -8.95
CA VAL A 44 -1.50 10.18 -9.29
C VAL A 44 -0.82 9.54 -8.06
N ASP A 45 -0.88 10.20 -6.90
CA ASP A 45 -0.34 9.63 -5.65
C ASP A 45 -1.03 8.31 -5.29
N LEU A 46 -2.36 8.26 -5.39
CA LEU A 46 -3.13 7.04 -5.16
C LEU A 46 -2.77 5.92 -6.15
N ALA A 47 -2.62 6.24 -7.43
CA ALA A 47 -2.22 5.28 -8.45
C ALA A 47 -0.83 4.70 -8.18
N LEU A 48 0.15 5.55 -7.83
CA LEU A 48 1.50 5.13 -7.51
C LEU A 48 1.55 4.25 -6.25
N ARG A 49 0.83 4.63 -5.19
CA ARG A 49 0.72 3.82 -3.97
C ARG A 49 0.10 2.45 -4.25
N THR A 50 -0.97 2.42 -5.04
CA THR A 50 -1.63 1.18 -5.44
C THR A 50 -0.68 0.29 -6.25
N LEU A 51 0.03 0.85 -7.23
CA LEU A 51 0.99 0.11 -8.05
C LEU A 51 2.12 -0.48 -7.22
N ILE A 52 2.68 0.29 -6.29
CA ILE A 52 3.72 -0.18 -5.37
C ILE A 52 3.16 -1.31 -4.48
N ALA A 53 1.95 -1.15 -3.94
CA ALA A 53 1.32 -2.17 -3.10
C ALA A 53 1.11 -3.48 -3.88
N VAL A 54 0.59 -3.40 -5.11
CA VAL A 54 0.40 -4.56 -6.00
C VAL A 54 1.72 -5.25 -6.32
N ARG A 55 2.80 -4.49 -6.55
CA ARG A 55 4.11 -5.04 -6.95
C ARG A 55 5.01 -5.44 -5.79
N ARG A 56 4.68 -5.06 -4.55
CA ARG A 56 5.45 -5.42 -3.34
C ARG A 56 5.36 -6.91 -2.96
N GLN A 57 4.53 -7.71 -3.65
CA GLN A 57 4.45 -9.15 -3.38
C GLN A 57 4.61 -9.98 -4.67
N PRO A 58 5.85 -10.38 -4.96
CA PRO A 58 6.08 -11.75 -5.41
C PRO A 58 7.22 -12.44 -4.61
N ALA A 59 7.45 -12.08 -3.34
CA ALA A 59 8.41 -12.81 -2.49
C ALA A 59 7.75 -13.59 -1.33
N ALA A 60 6.52 -13.22 -0.95
CA ALA A 60 5.78 -13.89 0.12
C ALA A 60 4.93 -15.07 -0.39
N VAL A 61 4.40 -14.99 -1.61
CA VAL A 61 3.49 -15.99 -2.18
C VAL A 61 4.24 -17.24 -2.66
N GLU A 62 5.47 -17.11 -3.16
CA GLU A 62 6.32 -18.29 -3.49
C GLU A 62 6.64 -19.14 -2.26
N ARG A 63 6.75 -18.55 -1.05
CA ARG A 63 7.00 -19.31 0.18
C ARG A 63 5.83 -20.21 0.62
N ILE A 64 4.60 -19.85 0.24
CA ILE A 64 3.39 -20.63 0.57
C ILE A 64 3.20 -21.75 -0.46
N ILE A 65 3.42 -21.48 -1.75
CA ILE A 65 3.25 -22.45 -2.83
C ILE A 65 4.36 -23.52 -2.85
N ALA A 66 5.56 -23.20 -2.35
CA ALA A 66 6.67 -24.17 -2.24
C ALA A 66 6.58 -25.12 -1.03
N ARG A 67 5.53 -25.02 -0.18
CA ARG A 67 5.38 -25.91 0.97
C ARG A 67 4.84 -27.27 0.51
N ARG A 68 5.73 -28.24 0.33
CA ARG A 68 5.34 -29.65 0.28
C ARG A 68 5.04 -30.10 1.71
N PHE A 69 3.83 -30.60 1.96
CA PHE A 69 3.49 -31.26 3.20
C PHE A 69 3.96 -32.71 3.12
N GLU A 70 4.62 -33.20 4.17
CA GLU A 70 4.92 -34.62 4.28
C GLU A 70 3.65 -35.38 4.71
N PRO A 71 3.43 -36.63 4.28
CA PRO A 71 2.17 -37.36 4.50
C PRO A 71 1.78 -37.53 5.98
N ASP A 72 2.77 -37.54 6.89
CA ASP A 72 2.60 -37.60 8.33
C ASP A 72 2.01 -36.31 8.95
N GLN A 73 2.02 -35.20 8.21
CA GLN A 73 1.54 -33.90 8.69
C GLN A 73 0.08 -33.60 8.35
N ILE A 74 -0.54 -34.43 7.51
CA ILE A 74 -1.92 -34.27 7.05
C ILE A 74 -2.88 -35.31 7.66
N ASP A 75 -2.35 -36.29 8.38
CA ASP A 75 -3.11 -37.34 9.06
C ASP A 75 -3.27 -37.04 10.56
N ALA A 76 -3.47 -35.76 10.90
CA ALA A 76 -3.80 -35.38 12.27
C ALA A 76 -5.23 -35.83 12.60
N SER A 77 -5.38 -36.59 13.69
CA SER A 77 -6.69 -37.01 14.19
C SER A 77 -7.57 -35.79 14.44
N THR A 78 -8.73 -35.71 13.78
CA THR A 78 -9.65 -34.59 13.94
C THR A 78 -10.36 -34.69 15.29
N ASP A 79 -10.09 -33.74 16.17
CA ASP A 79 -10.82 -33.62 17.44
C ASP A 79 -12.27 -33.23 17.17
N VAL A 80 -13.21 -34.08 17.57
CA VAL A 80 -14.63 -33.73 17.58
C VAL A 80 -14.88 -32.69 18.69
N PRO A 81 -15.58 -31.58 18.41
CA PRO A 81 -15.83 -30.55 19.40
C PRO A 81 -16.62 -31.15 20.57
N LEU A 82 -16.11 -30.97 21.79
CA LEU A 82 -16.77 -31.44 23.01
C LEU A 82 -18.08 -30.67 23.22
N THR A 83 -19.18 -31.25 22.76
CA THR A 83 -20.52 -30.77 23.07
C THR A 83 -20.76 -30.97 24.57
N ARG A 84 -20.53 -29.93 25.37
CA ARG A 84 -20.81 -29.96 26.81
C ARG A 84 -22.34 -29.99 27.01
N GLY A 85 -22.89 -31.20 27.05
CA GLY A 85 -24.28 -31.45 27.41
C GLY A 85 -24.55 -30.93 28.83
N ARG A 86 -25.50 -30.01 28.92
CA ARG A 86 -26.03 -29.46 30.17
C ARG A 86 -27.03 -30.47 30.75
N LEU A 87 -26.79 -30.92 31.98
CA LEU A 87 -27.81 -31.46 32.89
C LEU A 87 -27.62 -30.75 34.23
#